data_AF-A0A852UQ08-F1
#
_entry.id   AF-A0A852UQ08-F1
#
_cell.length_a   1.000
_cell.length_b   1.000
_cell.length_c   1.000
_cell.angle_alpha   90.00
_cell.angle_beta   90.00
_cell.angle_gamma   90.00
#
_symmetry.space_group_name_H-M   'P 1'
#
loop_
_entity.id
_entity.type
_entity.pdbx_description
1 polymer ?
#
loop_
_entity_poly.entity_id
_entity_poly.type
_entity_poly.pdbx_seq_one_letter_code
_entity_poly.pdbx_strand_id
1 'polypeptide(L)' 'MRLGNGIFLIGVLLITLLSSTLLLLLPEETEEDFMPIIKLAMGIWMIQSIFNIFGHSLS' A
#
# COMPACT_ATOMS: atom_id res chain seq x y z
N MET A 1 10.77 -8.21 -18.26
CA MET A 1 10.29 -7.68 -16.96
C MET A 1 8.81 -8.02 -16.85
N ARG A 2 8.48 -8.94 -15.95
CA ARG A 2 7.18 -9.64 -15.87
C ARG A 2 6.14 -8.65 -15.29
N LEU A 3 5.00 -8.46 -15.98
CA LEU A 3 4.00 -7.40 -15.72
C LEU A 3 3.53 -7.25 -14.25
N GLY A 4 3.69 -8.27 -13.39
CA GLY A 4 3.28 -8.22 -11.98
C GLY A 4 4.14 -7.34 -11.06
N ASN A 5 5.46 -7.22 -11.29
CA ASN A 5 6.34 -6.49 -10.37
C ASN A 5 6.16 -4.96 -10.42
N GLY A 6 5.81 -4.41 -11.59
CA GLY A 6 5.61 -2.96 -11.73
C GLY A 6 4.38 -2.48 -10.96
N ILE A 7 3.29 -3.24 -11.01
CA ILE A 7 2.03 -2.89 -10.35
C ILE A 7 2.20 -2.87 -8.83
N PHE A 8 2.87 -3.89 -8.27
CA PHE A 8 3.15 -3.95 -6.83
C PHE A 8 3.89 -2.71 -6.33
N LEU A 9 5.01 -2.38 -6.99
CA LEU A 9 5.86 -1.23 -6.62
C LEU A 9 5.12 0.10 -6.75
N ILE A 10 4.27 0.26 -7.77
CA ILE A 10 3.45 1.46 -7.95
C ILE A 10 2.50 1.66 -6.77
N GLY A 11 1.81 0.61 -6.32
CA GLY A 11 0.89 0.79 -5.19
C GLY A 11 1.59 1.00 -3.85
N VAL A 12 2.73 0.36 -3.61
CA VAL A 12 3.58 0.68 -2.45
C VAL A 12 3.97 2.16 -2.47
N LEU A 13 4.42 2.65 -3.64
CA LEU A 13 4.83 4.04 -3.80
C LEU A 13 3.66 5.01 -3.59
N LEU A 14 2.47 4.71 -4.09
CA LEU A 14 1.27 5.52 -3.87
C LEU A 14 0.84 5.57 -2.40
N ILE A 15 0.84 4.43 -1.71
CA ILE A 15 0.48 4.35 -0.29
C ILE A 15 1.50 5.13 0.56
N THR A 16 2.79 4.99 0.24
CA THR A 16 3.85 5.75 0.92
C THR A 16 3.70 7.24 0.67
N LEU A 17 3.47 7.66 -0.57
CA LEU A 17 3.33 9.09 -0.90
C LEU A 17 2.10 9.72 -0.22
N LEU A 18 0.98 9.00 -0.20
CA LEU A 18 -0.23 9.42 0.51
C LEU A 18 0.03 9.52 2.03
N SER A 19 0.66 8.50 2.61
CA SER A 19 1.03 8.47 4.03
C SER A 19 1.94 9.64 4.41
N SER A 20 3.01 9.88 3.64
CA SER A 20 3.91 11.02 3.87
C SER A 20 3.20 12.36 3.75
N THR A 21 2.26 12.49 2.81
CA THR A 21 1.46 13.72 2.66
C THR A 21 0.55 13.93 3.86
N LEU A 22 -0.10 12.86 4.35
CA LEU A 22 -0.95 12.91 5.54
C LEU A 22 -0.14 13.28 6.78
N LEU A 23 1.02 12.64 7.00
CA LEU A 23 1.91 12.94 8.13
C LEU A 23 2.46 14.38 8.09
N LEU A 24 2.62 14.99 6.91
CA LEU A 24 3.05 16.38 6.77
C LEU A 24 1.92 17.39 7.00
N LEU A 25 0.68 17.03 6.67
CA LEU A 25 -0.49 17.91 6.80
C LEU A 25 -1.18 17.82 8.17
N LEU A 26 -1.07 16.67 8.82
CA LEU A 26 -1.77 16.38 10.06
C LEU A 26 -0.92 16.75 11.27
N PRO A 27 -1.53 17.33 12.33
CA PRO A 27 -0.84 17.53 13.60
C PRO A 27 -0.48 16.18 14.24
N GLU A 28 0.64 16.14 14.98
CA GLU A 28 1.19 14.93 15.61
C GLU A 28 0.15 14.15 16.45
N GLU A 29 -0.77 14.86 17.09
CA GLU A 29 -1.87 14.28 17.89
C GLU A 29 -2.79 13.35 17.09
N THR A 30 -2.91 13.59 15.78
CA THR A 30 -3.76 12.80 14.89
C THR A 30 -3.00 11.70 14.15
N GLU A 31 -1.67 11.67 14.25
CA GLU A 31 -0.85 10.62 13.63
C GLU A 31 -1.20 9.23 14.18
N GLU A 32 -1.39 9.13 15.51
CA GLU A 32 -1.74 7.87 16.16
C GLU A 32 -3.08 7.31 15.67
N ASP A 33 -4.04 8.17 15.34
CA ASP A 33 -5.35 7.79 14.84
C ASP A 33 -5.32 7.37 13.37
N PHE A 34 -4.41 7.94 12.57
CA PHE A 34 -4.29 7.65 11.14
C PHE A 34 -3.34 6.47 10.83
N MET A 35 -2.37 6.21 11.70
CA MET A 35 -1.41 5.10 11.54
C MET A 35 -2.09 3.73 11.34
N PRO A 36 -3.18 3.37 12.03
CA PRO A 36 -3.94 2.15 11.77
C PRO A 36 -4.49 2.06 10.34
N ILE A 37 -4.97 3.17 9.77
CA ILE A 37 -5.54 3.23 8.43
C ILE A 37 -4.46 2.98 7.38
N ILE A 38 -3.29 3.61 7.55
CA ILE A 38 -2.13 3.41 6.67
C ILE A 38 -1.68 1.95 6.69
N LYS A 39 -1.58 1.34 7.88
CA LYS A 39 -1.24 -0.09 8.04
C LYS A 39 -2.26 -0.99 7.35
N LEU A 40 -3.55 -0.68 7.47
CA LEU A 40 -4.62 -1.42 6.82
C LEU A 40 -4.52 -1.33 5.29
N ALA A 41 -4.33 -0.13 4.75
CA ALA A 41 -4.17 0.08 3.31
C ALA A 41 -2.97 -0.69 2.74
N MET A 42 -1.83 -0.66 3.44
CA MET A 42 -0.64 -1.44 3.07
C MET A 42 -0.90 -2.95 3.15
N GLY A 43 -1.60 -3.41 4.19
CA GLY A 43 -1.97 -4.81 4.36
C GLY A 43 -2.87 -5.34 3.24
N ILE A 44 -3.93 -4.59 2.91
CA ILE A 44 -4.84 -4.93 1.81
C ILE A 44 -4.07 -4.99 0.48
N TRP A 45 -3.18 -4.02 0.23
CA TRP A 45 -2.37 -3.99 -0.98
C TRP A 45 -1.43 -5.20 -1.10
N MET A 46 -0.80 -5.60 0.01
CA MET A 46 0.04 -6.80 0.05
C MET A 46 -0.77 -8.06 -0.25
N ILE A 47 -1.94 -8.22 0.38
CA ILE A 47 -2.83 -9.37 0.15
C ILE A 47 -3.26 -9.42 -1.31
N GLN A 48 -3.72 -8.29 -1.87
CA GLN A 48 -4.13 -8.22 -3.28
C GLN A 48 -2.99 -8.56 -4.24
N SER A 49 -1.77 -8.13 -3.91
CA SER A 49 -0.59 -8.44 -4.72
C SER A 49 -0.22 -9.91 -4.68
N ILE A 50 -0.36 -10.56 -3.52
CA ILE A 50 -0.22 -12.02 -3.38
C ILE A 50 -1.26 -12.71 -4.27
N PHE A 51 -2.54 -12.35 -4.17
CA PHE A 51 -3.58 -12.95 -5.00
C PHE A 51 -3.35 -12.74 -6.50
N ASN A 52 -2.85 -11.58 -6.93
CA ASN A 52 -2.52 -11.35 -8.34
C ASN A 52 -1.32 -12.19 -8.81
N ILE A 53 -0.30 -12.38 -7.97
CA ILE A 53 0.88 -13.19 -8.31
C ILE A 53 0.52 -14.68 -8.40
N PHE A 54 -0.22 -15.19 -7.41
CA PHE A 54 -0.60 -16.61 -7.35
C PHE A 54 -1.79 -16.94 -8.26
N GLY A 55 -2.74 -16.03 -8.44
CA GLY A 55 -3.90 -16.20 -9.33
C GLY A 55 -3.53 -16.30 -10.80
N HIS A 56 -2.51 -15.56 -11.25
CA HIS A 56 -1.95 -15.71 -12.60
C HIS A 56 -1.14 -17.00 -12.80
N SER A 57 -0.73 -17.69 -11.73
CA SER A 57 0.04 -18.94 -11.84
C SER A 57 -0.85 -20.18 -11.98
N LEU A 58 -2.16 -20.06 -11.76
CA LEU A 58 -3.12 -21.16 -11.77
C LEU A 58 -4.03 -21.19 -13.02
N SER A 59 -3.86 -20.23 -13.94
CA SER A 59 -4.51 -20.18 -15.26
C SER A 59 -3.49 -20.43 -16.37
#